data_AF-A0A1V8V082-F1
#
_entry.id   AF-A0A1V8V082-F1
#
_cell.length_a   1.000
_cell.length_b   1.000
_cell.length_c   1.000
_cell.angle_alpha   90.00
_cell.angle_beta   90.00
_cell.angle_gamma   90.00
#
_symmetry.space_group_name_H-M   'P 1'
#
loop_
_entity.id
_entity.type
_entity.pdbx_description
1 polymer ?
#
loop_
_entity_poly.entity_id
_entity_poly.type
_entity_poly.pdbx_seq_one_letter_code
_entity_poly.pdbx_strand_id
1 'polypeptide(L)'
;MWLINVASGVLTEFDNEDPPLYAIFSHRWGPKEQEQTFKEYRKGLKHDTTGHEKILKLRETALADGQEWVWIDTACIDKRSSAELSEAINSMFTWYRNAAKCYALLSDVHDVHDDAWKSSEW
;
A
#
# COMPACT_ATOMS: atom_id res chain seq x y z
N MET A 1 11.83 6.34 -3.32
CA MET A 1 10.54 5.64 -3.13
C MET A 1 9.43 6.63 -2.84
N TRP A 2 8.20 6.35 -3.28
CA TRP A 2 7.04 7.16 -2.89
C TRP A 2 6.36 6.57 -1.65
N LEU A 3 5.89 7.43 -0.75
CA LEU A 3 5.12 7.07 0.44
C LEU A 3 3.89 7.96 0.56
N ILE A 4 2.82 7.42 1.13
CA ILE A 4 1.60 8.17 1.43
C ILE A 4 1.64 8.57 2.90
N ASN A 5 1.51 9.87 3.19
CA ASN A 5 1.34 10.34 4.55
C ASN A 5 -0.04 9.91 5.07
N VAL A 6 -0.08 9.22 6.21
CA VAL A 6 -1.35 8.62 6.67
C VAL A 6 -2.39 9.66 7.07
N ALA A 7 -1.97 10.84 7.55
CA ALA A 7 -2.90 11.88 8.01
C ALA A 7 -3.41 12.72 6.83
N SER A 8 -2.51 13.23 5.98
CA SER A 8 -2.88 14.13 4.88
C SER A 8 -3.29 13.39 3.59
N GLY A 9 -2.83 12.15 3.39
CA GLY A 9 -3.02 11.40 2.14
C GLY A 9 -2.14 11.92 1.00
N VAL A 10 -1.20 12.82 1.29
CA VAL A 10 -0.26 13.33 0.30
C VAL A 10 0.77 12.27 -0.03
N LEU A 11 1.00 12.08 -1.33
CA LEU A 11 2.05 11.22 -1.86
C LEU A 11 3.37 12.02 -1.92
N THR A 12 4.41 11.52 -1.28
CA THR A 12 5.72 12.20 -1.13
C THR A 12 6.85 11.27 -1.55
N GLU A 13 7.83 11.82 -2.25
CA GLU A 13 9.02 11.09 -2.70
C GLU A 13 10.14 11.22 -1.67
N PHE A 14 10.81 10.10 -1.40
CA PHE A 14 11.96 9.97 -0.52
C PHE A 14 13.09 9.23 -1.22
N ASP A 15 14.30 9.35 -0.71
CA ASP A 15 15.42 8.52 -1.15
C ASP A 15 15.15 7.03 -0.80
N ASN A 16 15.69 6.11 -1.60
CA ASN A 16 15.61 4.67 -1.32
C ASN A 16 16.60 4.22 -0.25
N GLU A 17 17.71 4.94 -0.05
CA GLU A 17 18.78 4.57 0.88
C GLU A 17 18.46 4.92 2.34
N ASP A 18 17.75 6.04 2.56
CA ASP A 18 17.38 6.53 3.90
C ASP A 18 15.92 7.04 3.92
N PRO A 19 14.93 6.16 3.77
CA PRO A 19 13.54 6.54 3.88
C PRO A 19 13.12 6.76 5.34
N PRO A 20 12.08 7.59 5.61
CA PRO A 20 11.51 7.69 6.95
C PRO A 20 10.93 6.34 7.38
N LEU A 21 10.57 6.17 8.65
CA LEU A 21 9.84 4.97 9.09
C LEU A 21 8.48 4.91 8.38
N TYR A 22 8.18 3.74 7.79
CA TYR A 22 6.92 3.47 7.12
C TYR A 22 6.39 2.09 7.46
N ALA A 23 5.09 1.94 7.34
CA ALA A 23 4.45 0.64 7.26
C ALA A 23 4.23 0.25 5.80
N ILE A 24 4.21 -1.05 5.54
CA ILE A 24 3.97 -1.58 4.21
C ILE A 24 2.61 -2.26 4.13
N PHE A 25 1.95 -2.10 3.00
CA PHE A 25 0.71 -2.80 2.69
C PHE A 25 0.99 -3.97 1.78
N SER A 26 0.52 -5.11 2.25
CA SER A 26 0.56 -6.36 1.54
C SER A 26 -0.92 -6.71 1.29
N HIS A 27 -1.28 -6.99 0.05
CA HIS A 27 -2.58 -7.58 -0.29
C HIS A 27 -2.50 -8.42 -1.55
N ARG A 28 -3.46 -9.34 -1.72
CA ARG A 28 -3.73 -9.92 -3.03
C ARG A 28 -4.24 -8.86 -3.98
N TRP A 29 -3.64 -8.77 -5.16
CA TRP A 29 -4.17 -7.93 -6.22
C TRP A 29 -5.53 -8.45 -6.65
N GLY A 30 -6.54 -7.59 -6.53
CA GLY A 30 -7.83 -7.83 -7.15
C GLY A 30 -7.81 -7.56 -8.66
N PRO A 31 -8.97 -7.67 -9.30
CA PRO A 31 -9.19 -7.08 -10.62
C PRO A 31 -8.74 -5.62 -10.67
N LYS A 32 -8.31 -5.15 -11.85
CA LYS A 32 -7.68 -3.83 -12.02
C LYS A 32 -8.57 -2.67 -11.56
N GLU A 33 -9.89 -2.84 -11.66
CA GLU A 33 -10.91 -1.90 -11.20
C GLU A 33 -11.02 -1.79 -9.68
N GLN A 34 -10.56 -2.80 -8.94
CA GLN A 34 -10.51 -2.84 -7.48
C GLN A 34 -9.17 -2.37 -6.90
N GLU A 35 -8.25 -1.92 -7.75
CA GLU A 35 -6.96 -1.36 -7.37
C GLU A 35 -6.87 0.10 -7.82
N GLN A 36 -6.21 0.93 -7.00
CA GLN A 36 -5.93 2.32 -7.37
C GLN A 36 -4.45 2.45 -7.73
N THR A 37 -4.17 2.86 -8.96
CA THR A 37 -2.80 3.02 -9.44
C THR A 37 -2.17 4.32 -8.97
N PHE A 38 -0.83 4.40 -8.96
CA PHE A 38 -0.08 5.64 -8.69
C PHE A 38 -0.61 6.86 -9.45
N LYS A 39 -0.89 6.71 -10.75
CA LYS A 39 -1.41 7.79 -11.59
C LYS A 39 -2.81 8.24 -11.16
N GLU A 40 -3.67 7.30 -10.79
CA GLU A 40 -5.04 7.60 -10.35
C GLU A 40 -5.03 8.26 -8.98
N TYR A 41 -4.22 7.74 -8.05
CA TYR A 41 -4.03 8.32 -6.73
C TYR A 41 -3.49 9.74 -6.80
N ARG A 42 -2.39 9.95 -7.54
CA ARG A 42 -1.75 11.27 -7.70
C ARG A 42 -2.66 12.32 -8.36
N LYS A 43 -3.60 11.89 -9.21
CA LYS A 43 -4.55 12.79 -9.88
C LYS A 43 -5.82 13.05 -9.07
N GLY A 44 -5.99 12.42 -7.90
CA GLY A 44 -7.25 12.49 -7.15
C GLY A 44 -8.42 11.88 -7.92
N LEU A 45 -8.20 10.74 -8.56
CA LEU A 45 -9.23 10.00 -9.31
C LEU A 45 -9.66 8.75 -8.55
N LYS A 46 -10.83 8.20 -8.89
CA LYS A 46 -11.36 6.93 -8.35
C LYS A 46 -11.64 6.93 -6.83
N HIS A 47 -12.11 8.04 -6.28
CA HIS A 47 -12.44 8.12 -4.85
C HIS A 47 -13.56 7.15 -4.41
N ASP A 48 -14.50 6.81 -5.29
CA ASP A 48 -15.63 5.92 -4.99
C ASP A 48 -15.38 4.47 -5.44
N THR A 49 -14.16 3.97 -5.26
CA THR A 49 -13.77 2.61 -5.67
C THR A 49 -13.23 1.78 -4.52
N THR A 50 -13.37 0.46 -4.61
CA THR A 50 -12.82 -0.48 -3.63
C THR A 50 -11.31 -0.27 -3.42
N GLY A 51 -10.57 0.06 -4.48
CA GLY A 51 -9.14 0.36 -4.37
C GLY A 51 -8.85 1.56 -3.49
N HIS A 52 -9.66 2.63 -3.59
CA HIS A 52 -9.51 3.79 -2.72
C HIS A 52 -9.91 3.49 -1.28
N GLU A 53 -11.00 2.75 -1.08
CA GLU A 53 -11.44 2.32 0.24
C GLU A 53 -10.38 1.49 0.98
N LYS A 54 -9.68 0.58 0.27
CA LYS A 54 -8.54 -0.18 0.83
C LYS A 54 -7.46 0.77 1.36
N ILE A 55 -7.10 1.79 0.58
CA ILE A 55 -6.08 2.77 0.97
C ILE A 55 -6.53 3.60 2.16
N LEU A 56 -7.80 4.02 2.21
CA LEU A 56 -8.35 4.78 3.35
C LEU A 56 -8.33 3.95 4.64
N LYS A 57 -8.81 2.70 4.60
CA LYS A 57 -8.79 1.79 5.75
C LYS A 57 -7.37 1.52 6.24
N LEU A 58 -6.44 1.28 5.32
CA LEU A 58 -5.03 1.12 5.67
C LEU A 58 -4.48 2.35 6.39
N ARG A 59 -4.74 3.55 5.86
CA ARG A 59 -4.27 4.80 6.47
C ARG A 59 -4.85 4.99 7.87
N GLU A 60 -6.13 4.69 8.05
CA GLU A 60 -6.80 4.74 9.36
C GLU A 60 -6.14 3.78 10.36
N THR A 61 -5.97 2.51 9.98
CA THR A 61 -5.28 1.51 10.81
C THR A 61 -3.85 1.94 11.13
N ALA A 62 -3.09 2.39 10.13
CA ALA A 62 -1.71 2.80 10.30
C ALA A 62 -1.58 4.03 11.22
N LEU A 63 -2.49 5.00 11.09
CA LEU A 63 -2.56 6.18 11.95
C LEU A 63 -2.87 5.80 13.40
N ALA A 64 -3.85 4.91 13.64
CA ALA A 64 -4.17 4.40 14.97
C ALA A 64 -2.98 3.69 15.62
N ASP A 65 -2.15 3.05 14.80
CA ASP A 65 -0.95 2.33 15.17
C ASP A 65 0.32 3.21 15.29
N GLY A 66 0.16 4.54 15.21
CA GLY A 66 1.24 5.53 15.35
C GLY A 66 2.21 5.59 14.18
N GLN A 67 1.84 5.08 13.02
CA GLN A 67 2.64 5.20 11.79
C GLN A 67 2.37 6.54 11.12
N GLU A 68 3.38 7.13 10.49
CA GLU A 68 3.23 8.39 9.74
C GLU A 68 3.14 8.15 8.22
N TRP A 69 3.81 7.11 7.74
CA TRP A 69 3.93 6.81 6.32
C TRP A 69 3.50 5.39 6.01
N VAL A 70 2.84 5.21 4.87
CA VAL A 70 2.54 3.89 4.31
C VAL A 70 3.05 3.77 2.88
N TRP A 71 3.51 2.57 2.55
CA TRP A 71 3.86 2.18 1.18
C TRP A 71 2.86 1.15 0.65
N ILE A 72 2.42 1.34 -0.59
CA ILE A 72 1.48 0.46 -1.29
C ILE A 72 1.97 0.30 -2.72
N ASP A 73 2.26 -0.92 -3.15
CA ASP A 73 2.85 -1.20 -4.46
C ASP A 73 2.02 -0.68 -5.66
N THR A 74 0.70 -0.72 -5.58
CA THR A 74 -0.20 -0.23 -6.64
C THR A 74 -0.23 1.30 -6.71
N ALA A 75 -0.14 1.99 -5.57
CA ALA A 75 -0.27 3.45 -5.46
C ALA A 75 1.05 4.21 -5.31
N CYS A 76 2.15 3.55 -4.95
CA CYS A 76 3.46 4.14 -4.64
C CYS A 76 4.58 3.78 -5.62
N ILE A 77 4.27 3.02 -6.68
CA ILE A 77 5.22 2.74 -7.77
C ILE A 77 4.68 3.40 -9.05
N ASP A 78 5.44 4.30 -9.67
CA ASP A 78 5.12 4.77 -11.02
C ASP A 78 5.53 3.71 -12.06
N LYS A 79 4.63 2.77 -12.32
CA LYS A 79 4.82 1.68 -13.29
C LYS A 79 5.02 2.15 -14.75
N ARG A 80 4.97 3.47 -15.05
CA ARG A 80 5.25 4.03 -16.38
C ARG A 80 6.73 4.30 -16.61
N SER A 81 7.50 4.51 -15.55
CA SER A 81 8.95 4.65 -15.63
C SER A 81 9.54 3.25 -15.63
N SER A 82 10.09 2.82 -16.77
CA SER A 82 10.74 1.50 -16.87
C SER A 82 11.94 1.38 -15.93
N ALA A 83 12.62 2.50 -15.66
CA ALA A 83 13.68 2.59 -14.66
C ALA A 83 13.11 2.39 -13.24
N GLU A 84 12.08 3.14 -12.86
CA GLU A 84 11.47 3.04 -11.52
C GLU A 84 10.82 1.67 -11.28
N LEU A 85 10.18 1.08 -12.30
CA LEU A 85 9.63 -0.26 -12.21
C LEU A 85 10.73 -1.33 -12.00
N SER A 86 11.85 -1.20 -12.72
CA SER A 86 12.98 -2.13 -12.58
C SER A 86 13.65 -1.98 -11.22
N GLU A 87 13.86 -0.75 -10.76
CA GLU A 87 14.38 -0.44 -9.44
C GLU A 87 13.45 -0.93 -8.33
N ALA A 88 12.13 -0.74 -8.51
CA ALA A 88 11.12 -1.23 -7.58
C ALA A 88 11.13 -2.76 -7.51
N ILE A 89 11.22 -3.47 -8.62
CA ILE A 89 11.32 -4.94 -8.61
C ILE A 89 12.57 -5.39 -7.84
N ASN A 90 13.71 -4.76 -8.09
CA ASN A 90 14.96 -5.12 -7.42
C ASN A 90 14.99 -4.73 -5.93
N SER A 91 14.24 -3.68 -5.55
CA SER A 91 14.23 -3.12 -4.20
C SER A 91 13.05 -3.56 -3.34
N MET A 92 12.02 -4.17 -3.94
CA MET A 92 10.77 -4.50 -3.24
C MET A 92 11.05 -5.38 -2.01
N PHE A 93 11.88 -6.41 -2.15
CA PHE A 93 12.25 -7.25 -1.00
C PHE A 93 12.92 -6.45 0.13
N THR A 94 13.79 -5.51 -0.22
CA THR A 94 14.43 -4.60 0.74
C THR A 94 13.41 -3.68 1.40
N TRP A 95 12.44 -3.16 0.65
CA TRP A 95 11.39 -2.31 1.21
C TRP A 95 10.48 -3.08 2.16
N TYR A 96 10.06 -4.30 1.80
CA TYR A 96 9.33 -5.19 2.71
C TYR A 96 10.13 -5.51 3.98
N ARG A 97 11.43 -5.79 3.83
CA ARG A 97 12.31 -6.11 4.96
C ARG A 97 12.50 -4.92 5.91
N ASN A 98 12.58 -3.71 5.39
CA ASN A 98 12.88 -2.50 6.17
C ASN A 98 11.62 -1.80 6.72
N ALA A 99 10.42 -2.25 6.34
CA ALA A 99 9.18 -1.70 6.86
C ALA A 99 9.05 -1.94 8.37
N ALA A 100 8.60 -0.92 9.10
CA ALA A 100 8.42 -1.00 10.55
C ALA A 100 7.23 -1.91 10.93
N LYS A 101 6.21 -1.94 10.08
CA LYS A 101 5.01 -2.79 10.20
C LYS A 101 4.59 -3.28 8.82
N CYS A 102 3.97 -4.45 8.77
CA CYS A 102 3.33 -4.98 7.58
C CYS A 102 1.84 -5.20 7.87
N TYR A 103 0.97 -4.56 7.09
CA TYR A 103 -0.47 -4.78 7.15
C TYR A 103 -0.89 -5.69 6.00
N ALA A 104 -1.57 -6.78 6.36
CA ALA A 104 -2.06 -7.77 5.43
C ALA A 104 -3.59 -7.64 5.31
N LEU A 105 -4.12 -7.35 4.11
CA LEU A 105 -5.56 -7.37 3.87
C LEU A 105 -6.01 -8.76 3.39
N LEU A 106 -6.83 -9.42 4.20
CA LEU A 106 -7.51 -10.69 3.88
C LEU A 106 -8.89 -10.37 3.27
N SER A 107 -8.97 -10.22 1.94
CA SER A 107 -10.22 -9.77 1.28
C SER A 107 -11.35 -10.80 1.28
N ASP A 108 -11.01 -12.08 1.44
CA ASP A 108 -11.91 -13.24 1.45
C ASP A 108 -12.36 -13.62 2.87
N VAL A 109 -11.93 -12.89 3.89
CA VAL A 109 -12.34 -13.09 5.28
C VAL A 109 -13.35 -12.02 5.67
N HIS A 110 -14.60 -12.45 5.93
CA HIS A 110 -15.71 -11.54 6.25
C HIS A 110 -16.08 -11.49 7.73
N ASP A 111 -15.61 -12.46 8.52
CA ASP A 111 -15.80 -12.50 9.98
C ASP A 111 -14.48 -12.86 10.66
N VAL A 112 -14.14 -12.10 11.70
CA VAL A 112 -12.94 -12.29 12.53
C VAL A 112 -13.10 -13.42 13.55
N HIS A 113 -14.32 -13.92 13.73
CA HIS A 113 -14.63 -15.03 14.65
C HIS A 113 -14.55 -16.41 14.01
N ASP A 114 -14.48 -16.49 12.67
CA ASP A 114 -14.25 -17.74 11.97
C ASP A 114 -12.75 -17.99 11.76
N ASP A 115 -12.35 -19.25 11.90
CA ASP A 115 -11.02 -19.76 11.53
C ASP A 115 -10.74 -19.65 10.00
N ALA A 116 -11.64 -19.01 9.24
CA ALA A 116 -11.56 -18.77 7.80
C ALA A 116 -10.27 -18.06 7.37
N TRP A 117 -9.65 -17.25 8.25
CA TRP A 117 -8.35 -16.64 7.96
C TRP A 117 -7.24 -17.67 7.72
N LYS A 118 -7.34 -18.87 8.31
CA LYS A 118 -6.37 -19.96 8.12
C LYS A 118 -6.42 -20.54 6.70
N SER A 119 -7.57 -20.43 6.04
CA SER A 119 -7.79 -20.87 4.67
C SER A 119 -7.78 -19.70 3.67
N SER A 120 -7.45 -18.48 4.12
CA SER A 120 -7.46 -17.31 3.25
C SER A 120 -6.46 -17.50 2.11
N GLU A 121 -6.91 -17.20 0.90
CA GLU A 121 -6.05 -17.12 -0.27
C GLU A 121 -5.51 -15.71 -0.44
N TRP A 122 -5.14 -15.05 0.66
CA TRP A 122 -4.31 -13.86 0.64
C TRP A 122 -3.22 -14.04 -0.43
#